data_AF-A0A7C2GF67-F1
#
_entry.id   AF-A0A7C2GF67-F1
#
_cell.length_a   1.000
_cell.length_b   1.000
_cell.length_c   1.000
_cell.angle_alpha   90.00
_cell.angle_beta   90.00
_cell.angle_gamma   90.00
#
_symmetry.space_group_name_H-M   'P 1'
#
loop_
_entity.id
_entity.type
_entity.pdbx_description
1 polymer ?
#
loop_
_entity_poly.entity_id
_entity_poly.type
_entity_poly.pdbx_seq_one_letter_code
_entity_poly.pdbx_strand_id
1 'polypeptide(L)'
;MRKLWPMALLLAACGTQDPTGAGSEPLRLTASSLPPAYLGEPYQAVFSAEGGLRPYAFSLEGKLPQGLTFQGGRLSGVPREKGSFSLVLTVEDAAKNSRAQKLTLTVSDPPPPRLTLVLPPAQVEGPFLLLARVEGREAVGFQLEVRLQDLSPDLYSLKVASPVHLLDYDPQSRLLRLDMAFPKPLKDQEVFRLLLTPEKPLTPRLSPQVVLYDKEGKPSGQAPSRGRPLADLLGLAQNWGREGKELKGDLDGDGKVGEADLRLLAQGYFPKVQAPPPGEGSGKGGAP
;
A
#
# COMPACT_ATOMS: atom_id res chain seq x y z
N MET A 1 11.18 -55.43 -68.54
CA MET A 1 12.64 -55.32 -68.82
C MET A 1 12.96 -53.94 -69.35
N ARG A 2 14.12 -53.41 -68.92
CA ARG A 2 14.86 -52.22 -69.40
C ARG A 2 14.63 -50.89 -68.68
N LYS A 3 15.55 -50.69 -67.72
CA LYS A 3 16.05 -49.43 -67.18
C LYS A 3 16.57 -48.51 -68.30
N LEU A 4 16.29 -47.22 -68.17
CA LEU A 4 17.08 -46.12 -68.74
C LEU A 4 16.99 -44.92 -67.78
N TRP A 5 18.10 -44.70 -67.07
CA TRP A 5 18.54 -43.43 -66.47
C TRP A 5 19.36 -42.73 -67.59
N PRO A 6 19.34 -41.40 -67.84
CA PRO A 6 19.59 -40.29 -66.90
C PRO A 6 18.60 -39.11 -67.06
N MET A 7 18.54 -38.10 -66.19
CA MET A 7 19.45 -36.94 -66.25
C MET A 7 19.07 -35.99 -65.12
N ALA A 8 19.99 -35.79 -64.18
CA ALA A 8 19.88 -34.69 -63.23
C ALA A 8 20.27 -33.39 -63.94
N LEU A 9 19.34 -32.45 -64.03
CA LEU A 9 19.60 -31.06 -64.38
C LEU A 9 19.26 -30.23 -63.13
N LEU A 10 20.28 -29.86 -62.35
CA LEU A 10 20.13 -28.90 -61.26
C LEU A 10 20.01 -27.51 -61.88
N LEU A 11 18.79 -27.01 -61.97
CA LEU A 11 18.52 -25.58 -62.16
C LEU A 11 18.94 -24.84 -60.88
N ALA A 12 20.09 -24.17 -60.93
CA ALA A 12 20.42 -23.12 -59.98
C ALA A 12 19.41 -21.97 -60.17
N ALA A 13 18.35 -21.96 -59.36
CA ALA A 13 17.49 -20.81 -59.21
C ALA A 13 18.29 -19.72 -58.50
N CYS A 14 18.77 -18.75 -59.27
CA CYS A 14 19.26 -17.49 -58.75
C CYS A 14 18.05 -16.77 -58.14
N GLY A 15 17.89 -16.87 -56.81
CA GLY A 15 16.96 -16.02 -56.09
C GLY A 15 17.44 -14.59 -56.21
N THR A 16 16.73 -13.80 -57.00
CA THR A 16 16.78 -12.34 -56.97
C THR A 16 16.43 -11.90 -55.55
N GLN A 17 17.44 -11.52 -54.77
CA GLN A 17 17.20 -10.77 -53.54
C GLN A 17 16.64 -9.41 -53.95
N ASP A 18 15.35 -9.17 -53.68
CA ASP A 18 14.77 -7.83 -53.73
C ASP A 18 15.51 -6.94 -52.71
N PRO A 19 16.22 -5.87 -53.12
CA PRO A 19 16.93 -5.01 -52.18
C PRO A 19 16.03 -3.94 -51.53
N THR A 20 14.70 -4.04 -51.64
CA THR A 20 13.75 -3.00 -51.18
C THR A 20 12.56 -3.54 -50.37
N GLY A 21 12.73 -4.68 -49.70
CA GLY A 21 11.69 -5.34 -48.92
C GLY A 21 11.95 -5.38 -47.42
N ALA A 22 12.44 -4.29 -46.81
CA ALA A 22 12.27 -4.14 -45.37
C ALA A 22 10.76 -3.98 -45.12
N GLY A 23 10.09 -5.08 -44.78
CA GLY A 23 8.76 -5.03 -44.18
C GLY A 23 8.89 -4.23 -42.89
N SER A 24 8.75 -2.90 -43.00
CA SER A 24 8.79 -2.01 -41.85
C SER A 24 7.64 -2.41 -40.95
N GLU A 25 7.96 -2.95 -39.77
CA GLU A 25 6.99 -3.15 -38.72
C GLU A 25 6.17 -1.85 -38.56
N PRO A 26 4.82 -1.91 -38.50
CA PRO A 26 4.01 -0.71 -38.48
C PRO A 26 4.30 0.10 -37.21
N LEU A 27 4.41 1.43 -37.37
CA LEU A 27 4.53 2.35 -36.24
C LEU A 27 3.43 2.08 -35.22
N ARG A 28 3.81 1.93 -33.95
CA ARG A 28 2.90 1.76 -32.81
C ARG A 28 3.41 2.48 -31.57
N LEU A 29 2.49 2.93 -30.73
CA LEU A 29 2.76 3.37 -29.35
C LEU A 29 2.78 2.14 -28.44
N THR A 30 3.67 2.11 -27.45
CA THR A 30 3.73 1.00 -26.48
C THR A 30 2.96 1.28 -25.19
N ALA A 31 2.75 2.55 -24.85
CA ALA A 31 2.03 2.94 -23.64
C ALA A 31 0.51 2.83 -23.86
N SER A 32 -0.14 1.86 -23.22
CA SER A 32 -1.60 1.66 -23.33
C SER A 32 -2.43 2.48 -22.33
N SER A 33 -1.82 2.96 -21.24
CA SER A 33 -2.47 3.71 -20.17
C SER A 33 -1.49 4.60 -19.41
N LEU A 34 -2.02 5.51 -18.60
CA LEU A 34 -1.23 6.35 -17.70
C LEU A 34 -1.40 5.86 -16.25
N PRO A 35 -0.31 5.75 -15.48
CA PRO A 35 -0.42 5.62 -14.03
C PRO A 35 -1.19 6.81 -13.46
N PRO A 36 -1.99 6.61 -12.40
CA PRO A 36 -2.63 7.72 -11.70
C PRO A 36 -1.56 8.68 -11.15
N ALA A 37 -1.89 9.96 -11.15
CA ALA A 37 -1.10 10.98 -10.48
C ALA A 37 -1.77 11.37 -9.15
N TYR A 38 -0.97 11.85 -8.21
CA TYR A 38 -1.46 12.24 -6.90
C TYR A 38 -1.15 13.71 -6.64
N LEU A 39 -2.13 14.42 -6.12
CA LEU A 39 -2.02 15.85 -5.84
C LEU A 39 -0.80 16.14 -4.97
N GLY A 40 0.05 17.07 -5.40
CA GLY A 40 1.24 17.49 -4.66
C GLY A 40 2.42 16.51 -4.73
N GLU A 41 2.30 15.37 -5.43
CA GLU A 41 3.39 14.40 -5.58
C GLU A 41 4.07 14.49 -6.95
N PRO A 42 5.40 14.29 -7.05
CA PRO A 42 6.08 14.21 -8.33
C PRO A 42 5.47 13.13 -9.23
N TYR A 43 5.20 13.49 -10.47
CA TYR A 43 4.69 12.61 -11.50
C TYR A 43 5.65 12.54 -12.69
N GLN A 44 5.80 11.35 -13.25
CA GLN A 44 6.53 11.11 -14.49
C GLN A 44 5.90 9.96 -15.26
N ALA A 45 5.63 10.20 -16.54
CA ALA A 45 5.38 9.17 -17.55
C ALA A 45 6.25 9.46 -18.76
N VAL A 46 6.90 8.44 -19.33
CA VAL A 46 7.62 8.57 -20.60
C VAL A 46 7.02 7.60 -21.61
N PHE A 47 6.88 8.11 -22.82
CA PHE A 47 6.25 7.43 -23.92
C PHE A 47 7.31 6.91 -24.88
N SER A 48 7.02 5.75 -25.45
CA SER A 48 7.87 5.10 -26.44
C SER A 48 7.02 4.56 -27.58
N ALA A 49 7.68 4.39 -28.72
CA ALA A 49 7.11 3.83 -29.93
C ALA A 49 8.05 2.78 -30.51
N GLU A 50 7.49 1.88 -31.30
CA GLU A 50 8.18 0.81 -32.01
C GLU A 50 7.70 0.77 -33.46
N GLY A 51 8.45 0.10 -34.34
CA GLY A 51 8.20 0.09 -35.78
C GLY A 51 8.43 1.44 -36.45
N GLY A 52 8.07 1.56 -37.73
CA GLY A 52 8.29 2.78 -38.51
C GLY A 52 9.77 3.19 -38.62
N LEU A 53 10.00 4.43 -39.08
CA LEU A 53 11.34 4.95 -39.30
C LEU A 53 11.74 5.99 -38.24
N ARG A 54 12.80 5.72 -37.47
CA ARG A 54 13.35 6.70 -36.51
C ARG A 54 13.97 7.91 -37.22
N PRO A 55 14.03 9.11 -36.59
CA PRO A 55 13.59 9.43 -35.22
C PRO A 55 12.06 9.55 -35.08
N TYR A 56 11.59 9.41 -33.84
CA TYR A 56 10.19 9.65 -33.49
C TYR A 56 9.99 11.03 -32.89
N ALA A 57 8.92 11.71 -33.28
CA ALA A 57 8.45 12.95 -32.69
C ALA A 57 7.14 12.70 -31.95
N PHE A 58 7.06 13.12 -30.68
CA PHE A 58 5.86 12.98 -29.88
C PHE A 58 5.21 14.34 -29.63
N SER A 59 3.89 14.40 -29.75
CA SER A 59 3.06 15.52 -29.29
C SER A 59 1.95 15.02 -28.38
N LEU A 60 1.47 15.90 -27.50
CA LEU A 60 0.40 15.60 -26.57
C LEU A 60 -0.62 16.72 -26.61
N GLU A 61 -1.86 16.38 -26.97
CA GLU A 61 -3.00 17.30 -26.98
C GLU A 61 -3.91 17.05 -25.77
N GLY A 62 -4.66 18.08 -25.38
CA GLY A 62 -5.55 18.07 -24.22
C GLY A 62 -5.09 19.02 -23.11
N LYS A 63 -6.00 19.35 -22.18
CA LYS A 63 -5.67 20.17 -21.02
C LYS A 63 -4.86 19.32 -20.04
N LEU A 64 -3.62 19.71 -19.77
CA LEU A 64 -2.83 19.11 -18.69
C LEU A 64 -3.30 19.62 -17.33
N PRO A 65 -3.22 18.79 -16.27
CA PRO A 65 -3.35 19.27 -14.90
C PRO A 65 -2.34 20.39 -14.64
N GLN A 66 -2.76 21.44 -13.93
CA GLN A 66 -1.86 22.49 -13.48
C GLN A 66 -0.61 21.91 -12.81
N GLY A 67 0.57 22.34 -13.26
CA GLY A 67 1.87 21.91 -12.73
C GLY A 67 2.48 20.68 -13.43
N LEU A 68 1.79 20.07 -14.40
CA LEU A 68 2.37 19.10 -15.33
C LEU A 68 2.74 19.75 -16.67
N THR A 69 3.79 19.24 -17.28
CA THR A 69 4.29 19.67 -18.59
C THR A 69 4.65 18.47 -19.44
N PHE A 70 4.53 18.61 -20.77
CA PHE A 70 4.93 17.59 -21.73
C PHE A 70 6.10 18.09 -22.58
N GLN A 71 7.20 17.35 -22.61
CA GLN A 71 8.38 17.68 -23.41
C GLN A 71 9.04 16.40 -23.92
N GLY A 72 9.28 16.30 -25.24
CA GLY A 72 10.09 15.23 -25.83
C GLY A 72 9.62 13.81 -25.51
N GLY A 73 8.31 13.58 -25.47
CA GLY A 73 7.76 12.27 -25.11
C GLY A 73 7.74 11.98 -23.61
N ARG A 74 7.89 13.00 -22.76
CA ARG A 74 7.81 12.86 -21.30
C ARG A 74 6.78 13.83 -20.72
N LEU A 75 5.83 13.28 -19.97
CA LEU A 75 4.88 14.03 -19.15
C LEU A 75 5.41 14.05 -17.70
N SER A 76 5.72 15.22 -17.16
CA SER A 76 6.25 15.32 -15.79
C SER A 76 5.94 16.63 -15.08
N GLY A 77 6.00 16.61 -13.75
CA GLY A 77 5.81 17.77 -12.89
C GLY A 77 5.18 17.40 -11.55
N VAL A 78 4.54 18.36 -10.90
CA VAL A 78 3.78 18.15 -9.66
C VAL A 78 2.36 18.68 -9.88
N PRO A 79 1.33 17.81 -9.94
CA PRO A 79 -0.02 18.24 -10.23
C PRO A 79 -0.62 19.02 -9.04
N ARG A 80 -1.38 20.07 -9.34
CA ARG A 80 -1.99 20.99 -8.38
C ARG A 80 -3.52 21.03 -8.44
N GLU A 81 -4.12 20.29 -9.37
CA GLU A 81 -5.56 20.13 -9.48
C GLU A 81 -5.94 18.65 -9.62
N LYS A 82 -7.00 18.23 -8.93
CA LYS A 82 -7.59 16.90 -9.05
C LYS A 82 -8.52 16.85 -10.25
N GLY A 83 -8.70 15.68 -10.85
CA GLY A 83 -9.64 15.49 -11.95
C GLY A 83 -9.26 14.33 -12.87
N SER A 84 -10.08 14.13 -13.88
CA SER A 84 -9.80 13.21 -14.99
C SER A 84 -9.50 14.04 -16.24
N PHE A 85 -8.34 13.80 -16.85
CA PHE A 85 -7.82 14.60 -17.95
C PHE A 85 -7.68 13.70 -19.18
N SER A 86 -8.51 13.96 -20.19
CA SER A 86 -8.45 13.28 -21.48
C SER A 86 -7.34 13.88 -22.33
N LEU A 87 -6.39 13.05 -22.71
CA LEU A 87 -5.20 13.42 -23.47
C LEU A 87 -5.13 12.61 -24.76
N VAL A 88 -4.57 13.18 -25.81
CA VAL A 88 -4.30 12.48 -27.07
C VAL A 88 -2.80 12.54 -27.33
N LEU A 89 -2.14 11.38 -27.18
CA LEU A 89 -0.73 11.22 -27.49
C LEU A 89 -0.59 10.85 -28.96
N THR A 90 0.20 11.61 -29.70
CA THR A 90 0.52 11.34 -31.09
C THR A 90 2.01 11.09 -31.24
N VAL A 91 2.38 10.04 -31.98
CA VAL A 91 3.74 9.79 -32.45
C VAL A 91 3.79 9.89 -33.96
N GLU A 92 4.79 10.60 -34.46
CA GLU A 92 5.15 10.70 -35.88
C GLU A 92 6.56 10.12 -36.09
N ASP A 93 6.73 9.33 -37.15
CA ASP A 93 8.03 8.81 -37.56
C ASP A 93 8.68 9.68 -38.66
N ALA A 94 9.94 9.41 -39.01
CA ALA A 94 10.69 10.17 -40.02
C ALA A 94 10.09 10.06 -41.43
N ALA A 95 9.31 9.01 -41.70
CA ALA A 95 8.58 8.82 -42.95
C ALA A 95 7.19 9.47 -42.93
N LYS A 96 6.86 10.25 -41.89
CA LYS A 96 5.58 10.95 -41.68
C LYS A 96 4.39 10.01 -41.45
N ASN A 97 4.65 8.75 -41.06
CA ASN A 97 3.59 7.90 -40.53
C ASN A 97 3.22 8.40 -39.14
N SER A 98 1.92 8.44 -38.84
CA SER A 98 1.42 8.90 -37.54
C SER A 98 0.51 7.86 -36.87
N ARG A 99 0.58 7.81 -35.54
CA ARG A 99 -0.36 7.07 -34.68
C ARG A 99 -0.75 7.93 -33.50
N ALA A 100 -2.05 7.99 -33.25
CA ALA A 100 -2.62 8.68 -32.10
C ALA A 100 -3.26 7.68 -31.14
N GLN A 101 -3.18 7.99 -29.85
CA GLN A 101 -3.81 7.20 -28.80
C GLN A 101 -4.44 8.11 -27.75
N LYS A 102 -5.69 7.79 -27.40
CA LYS A 102 -6.38 8.44 -26.29
C LYS A 102 -5.90 7.85 -24.98
N LEU A 103 -5.54 8.73 -24.05
CA LEU A 103 -5.11 8.40 -22.70
C LEU A 103 -5.94 9.21 -21.71
N THR A 104 -6.14 8.65 -20.52
CA THR A 104 -6.78 9.36 -19.42
C THR A 104 -5.81 9.43 -18.27
N LEU A 105 -5.46 10.65 -17.84
CA LEU A 105 -4.73 10.87 -16.60
C LEU A 105 -5.72 11.18 -15.49
N THR A 106 -5.74 10.34 -14.46
CA THR A 106 -6.51 10.63 -13.24
C THR A 106 -5.57 11.25 -12.21
N VAL A 107 -5.93 12.43 -11.70
CA VAL A 107 -5.30 13.06 -10.55
C VAL A 107 -6.24 12.98 -9.35
N SER A 108 -5.82 12.33 -8.28
CA SER A 108 -6.60 12.22 -7.03
C SER A 108 -5.78 12.58 -5.80
N ASP A 109 -6.37 12.54 -4.62
CA ASP A 109 -5.57 12.47 -3.40
C ASP A 109 -4.71 11.21 -3.39
N PRO A 110 -3.53 11.24 -2.76
CA PRO A 110 -2.80 10.03 -2.43
C PRO A 110 -3.73 9.04 -1.70
N PRO A 111 -3.71 7.73 -2.03
CA PRO A 111 -4.45 6.75 -1.27
C PRO A 111 -3.89 6.69 0.16
N PRO A 112 -4.70 6.36 1.17
CA PRO A 112 -4.21 6.22 2.53
C PRO A 112 -3.22 5.04 2.66
N PRO A 113 -2.33 5.06 3.67
CA PRO A 113 -1.55 3.89 4.05
C PRO A 113 -2.47 2.75 4.51
N ARG A 114 -1.97 1.51 4.42
CA ARG A 114 -2.71 0.31 4.78
C ARG A 114 -1.91 -0.54 5.76
N LEU A 115 -2.61 -1.25 6.65
CA LEU A 115 -2.05 -2.29 7.49
C LEU A 115 -2.55 -3.65 6.99
N THR A 116 -1.64 -4.47 6.49
CA THR A 116 -1.95 -5.83 6.02
C THR A 116 -1.61 -6.82 7.12
N LEU A 117 -2.59 -7.59 7.57
CA LEU A 117 -2.37 -8.74 8.45
C LEU A 117 -2.12 -9.99 7.60
N VAL A 118 -1.00 -10.66 7.83
CA VAL A 118 -0.65 -11.91 7.17
C VAL A 118 -0.97 -13.07 8.10
N LEU A 119 -1.81 -13.97 7.60
CA LEU A 119 -2.30 -15.16 8.30
C LEU A 119 -2.04 -16.40 7.43
N PRO A 120 -1.89 -17.59 8.03
CA PRO A 120 -1.85 -18.85 7.29
C PRO A 120 -3.10 -19.03 6.41
N PRO A 121 -2.97 -19.42 5.12
CA PRO A 121 -4.10 -19.58 4.21
C PRO A 121 -4.89 -20.88 4.43
N ALA A 122 -4.35 -21.80 5.23
CA ALA A 122 -4.90 -23.12 5.48
C ALA A 122 -5.24 -23.32 6.97
N GLN A 123 -5.85 -24.47 7.27
CA GLN A 123 -6.13 -24.87 8.63
C GLN A 123 -4.83 -25.00 9.43
N VAL A 124 -4.85 -24.55 10.68
CA VAL A 124 -3.77 -24.67 11.65
C VAL A 124 -4.26 -25.40 12.88
N GLU A 125 -3.40 -26.25 13.43
CA GLU A 125 -3.64 -26.98 14.67
C GLU A 125 -2.66 -26.58 15.79
N GLY A 126 -1.59 -25.87 15.43
CA GLY A 126 -0.55 -25.40 16.34
C GLY A 126 -0.29 -23.89 16.24
N PRO A 127 0.61 -23.35 17.09
CA PRO A 127 0.93 -21.93 17.11
C PRO A 127 1.39 -21.42 15.74
N PHE A 128 0.95 -20.21 15.38
CA PHE A 128 1.35 -19.53 14.15
C PHE A 128 1.62 -18.04 14.40
N LEU A 129 2.36 -17.41 13.49
CA LEU A 129 2.64 -15.98 13.55
C LEU A 129 1.54 -15.17 12.87
N LEU A 130 0.95 -14.24 13.61
CA LEU A 130 0.27 -13.07 13.04
C LEU A 130 1.34 -12.02 12.74
N LEU A 131 1.52 -11.67 11.47
CA LEU A 131 2.41 -10.58 11.04
C LEU A 131 1.57 -9.39 10.57
N ALA A 132 2.01 -8.17 10.87
CA ALA A 132 1.42 -6.97 10.30
C ALA A 132 2.45 -6.15 9.55
N ARG A 133 2.05 -5.65 8.38
CA ARG A 133 2.88 -4.82 7.51
C ARG A 133 2.19 -3.50 7.20
N VAL A 134 2.91 -2.40 7.29
CA VAL A 134 2.47 -1.12 6.72
C VAL A 134 2.84 -1.13 5.25
N GLU A 135 1.87 -0.85 4.38
CA GLU A 135 2.04 -0.97 2.92
C GLU A 135 1.41 0.20 2.16
N GLY A 136 1.93 0.43 0.96
CA GLY A 136 1.40 1.39 -0.02
C GLY A 136 1.87 2.82 0.22
N ARG A 137 1.77 3.34 1.44
CA ARG A 137 2.23 4.68 1.82
C ARG A 137 2.95 4.68 3.16
N GLU A 138 3.68 5.75 3.40
CA GLU A 138 4.28 6.02 4.71
C GLU A 138 3.18 6.23 5.76
N ALA A 139 3.39 5.66 6.93
CA ALA A 139 2.59 5.91 8.11
C ALA A 139 3.49 6.28 9.30
N VAL A 140 2.98 7.11 10.20
CA VAL A 140 3.65 7.48 11.48
C VAL A 140 3.09 6.72 12.67
N GLY A 141 2.03 5.95 12.49
CA GLY A 141 1.47 5.13 13.54
C GLY A 141 0.16 4.48 13.11
N PHE A 142 -0.36 3.60 13.97
CA PHE A 142 -1.66 3.01 13.80
C PHE A 142 -2.32 2.71 15.14
N GLN A 143 -3.63 2.51 15.09
CA GLN A 143 -4.44 1.95 16.15
C GLN A 143 -5.13 0.70 15.61
N LEU A 144 -5.01 -0.41 16.32
CA LEU A 144 -5.56 -1.71 15.96
C LEU A 144 -6.47 -2.22 17.08
N GLU A 145 -7.65 -2.69 16.71
CA GLU A 145 -8.49 -3.54 17.54
C GLU A 145 -8.84 -4.81 16.76
N VAL A 146 -8.65 -5.97 17.38
CA VAL A 146 -8.98 -7.24 16.76
C VAL A 146 -9.49 -8.23 17.79
N ARG A 147 -10.60 -8.91 17.46
CA ARG A 147 -11.13 -9.97 18.31
C ARG A 147 -10.53 -11.31 17.90
N LEU A 148 -9.90 -11.99 18.87
CA LEU A 148 -9.23 -13.27 18.67
C LEU A 148 -10.16 -14.44 19.01
N GLN A 149 -11.12 -14.71 18.13
CA GLN A 149 -12.05 -15.84 18.31
C GLN A 149 -11.30 -17.17 18.16
N ASP A 150 -11.46 -18.07 19.13
CA ASP A 150 -10.78 -19.38 19.18
C ASP A 150 -9.23 -19.30 19.09
N LEU A 151 -8.65 -18.14 19.40
CA LEU A 151 -7.23 -17.85 19.31
C LEU A 151 -6.74 -17.24 20.63
N SER A 152 -5.70 -17.84 21.20
CA SER A 152 -5.02 -17.34 22.40
C SER A 152 -3.70 -16.67 22.02
N PRO A 153 -3.48 -15.38 22.34
CA PRO A 153 -2.23 -14.69 22.03
C PRO A 153 -1.13 -14.96 23.07
N ASP A 154 0.10 -15.17 22.62
CA ASP A 154 1.28 -15.11 23.49
C ASP A 154 1.83 -13.68 23.49
N LEU A 155 1.41 -12.88 24.47
CA LEU A 155 1.78 -11.45 24.54
C LEU A 155 3.29 -11.21 24.72
N TYR A 156 4.02 -12.17 25.31
CA TYR A 156 5.47 -12.05 25.49
C TYR A 156 6.24 -12.30 24.18
N SER A 157 5.61 -12.97 23.20
CA SER A 157 6.19 -13.16 21.87
C SER A 157 6.13 -11.91 20.98
N LEU A 158 5.43 -10.85 21.42
CA LEU A 158 5.24 -9.64 20.63
C LEU A 158 6.61 -9.03 20.30
N LYS A 159 6.88 -8.89 19.00
CA LYS A 159 7.98 -8.06 18.49
C LYS A 159 7.40 -6.91 17.70
N VAL A 160 7.92 -5.71 17.93
CA VAL A 160 7.43 -4.46 17.35
C VAL A 160 8.55 -3.70 16.66
N ALA A 161 8.20 -2.93 15.63
CA ALA A 161 9.15 -2.08 14.92
C ALA A 161 9.42 -0.74 15.63
N SER A 162 8.64 -0.38 16.65
CA SER A 162 8.83 0.83 17.43
C SER A 162 8.73 0.56 18.93
N PRO A 163 9.60 1.18 19.74
CA PRO A 163 9.49 1.11 21.20
C PRO A 163 8.22 1.81 21.71
N VAL A 164 7.67 2.77 20.96
CA VAL A 164 6.49 3.54 21.36
C VAL A 164 5.21 2.83 20.94
N HIS A 165 4.79 1.88 21.78
CA HIS A 165 3.59 1.09 21.57
C HIS A 165 2.86 0.83 22.89
N LEU A 166 1.55 0.63 22.81
CA LEU A 166 0.69 0.25 23.92
C LEU A 166 -0.12 -0.98 23.51
N LEU A 167 -0.07 -2.02 24.33
CA LEU A 167 -0.75 -3.30 24.13
C LEU A 167 -1.74 -3.52 25.27
N ASP A 168 -2.94 -3.98 24.92
CA ASP A 168 -3.93 -4.46 25.87
C ASP A 168 -4.64 -5.69 25.31
N TYR A 169 -4.93 -6.65 26.18
CA TYR A 169 -5.72 -7.82 25.85
C TYR A 169 -6.67 -8.12 26.99
N ASP A 170 -7.96 -8.16 26.67
CA ASP A 170 -8.98 -8.63 27.59
C ASP A 170 -9.35 -10.09 27.26
N PRO A 171 -9.00 -11.07 28.11
CA PRO A 171 -9.34 -12.47 27.88
C PRO A 171 -10.85 -12.76 27.85
N GLN A 172 -11.67 -11.95 28.53
CA GLN A 172 -13.12 -12.17 28.58
C GLN A 172 -13.78 -11.82 27.24
N SER A 173 -13.48 -10.62 26.71
CA SER A 173 -13.97 -10.22 25.39
C SER A 173 -13.12 -10.76 24.23
N ARG A 174 -11.95 -11.31 24.52
CA ARG A 174 -10.90 -11.71 23.55
C ARG A 174 -10.49 -10.56 22.63
N LEU A 175 -10.57 -9.32 23.12
CA LEU A 175 -10.22 -8.13 22.37
C LEU A 175 -8.73 -7.82 22.58
N LEU A 176 -7.96 -7.88 21.51
CA LEU A 176 -6.58 -7.40 21.45
C LEU A 176 -6.57 -5.99 20.90
N ARG A 177 -5.92 -5.06 21.60
CA ARG A 177 -5.72 -3.67 21.19
C ARG A 177 -4.23 -3.38 21.13
N LEU A 178 -3.77 -2.83 20.02
CA LEU A 178 -2.38 -2.44 19.82
C LEU A 178 -2.34 -1.08 19.13
N ASP A 179 -1.86 -0.07 19.85
CA ASP A 179 -1.63 1.25 19.31
C ASP A 179 -0.12 1.48 19.26
N MET A 180 0.38 2.01 18.15
CA MET A 180 1.81 2.19 17.92
C MET A 180 2.09 3.49 17.19
N ALA A 181 3.13 4.19 17.61
CA ALA A 181 3.65 5.38 16.98
C ALA A 181 5.11 5.16 16.57
N PHE A 182 5.51 5.68 15.43
CA PHE A 182 6.84 5.47 14.84
C PHE A 182 7.67 6.76 14.95
N PRO A 183 8.93 6.69 15.46
CA PRO A 183 9.83 7.85 15.47
C PRO A 183 10.14 8.41 14.08
N LYS A 184 10.06 7.55 13.07
CA LYS A 184 10.20 7.89 11.65
C LYS A 184 9.07 7.23 10.87
N PRO A 185 8.55 7.87 9.80
CA PRO A 185 7.54 7.23 8.96
C PRO A 185 8.04 5.89 8.40
N LEU A 186 7.17 4.89 8.39
CA LEU A 186 7.46 3.54 7.87
C LEU A 186 6.60 3.25 6.64
N LYS A 187 7.17 2.55 5.65
CA LYS A 187 6.50 2.10 4.43
C LYS A 187 7.04 0.73 4.01
N ASP A 188 6.15 -0.15 3.55
CA ASP A 188 6.44 -1.50 3.03
C ASP A 188 7.28 -2.36 4.00
N GLN A 189 7.03 -2.17 5.30
CA GLN A 189 7.79 -2.78 6.39
C GLN A 189 6.87 -3.54 7.35
N GLU A 190 7.38 -4.63 7.92
CA GLU A 190 6.74 -5.31 9.04
C GLU A 190 6.80 -4.44 10.29
N VAL A 191 5.65 -4.24 10.94
CA VAL A 191 5.53 -3.38 12.12
C VAL A 191 5.28 -4.13 13.41
N PHE A 192 4.69 -5.33 13.35
CA PHE A 192 4.71 -6.26 14.47
C PHE A 192 4.57 -7.71 14.03
N ARG A 193 4.94 -8.61 14.94
CA ARG A 193 4.59 -10.03 14.91
C ARG A 193 4.20 -10.53 16.29
N LEU A 194 3.22 -11.43 16.33
CA LEU A 194 2.68 -12.02 17.55
C LEU A 194 2.36 -13.49 17.31
N LEU A 195 2.76 -14.38 18.22
CA LEU A 195 2.32 -15.78 18.18
C LEU A 195 0.88 -15.89 18.68
N LEU A 196 0.07 -16.60 17.90
CA LEU A 196 -1.29 -16.98 18.23
C LEU A 196 -1.39 -18.51 18.25
N THR A 197 -2.06 -19.04 19.27
CA THR A 197 -2.32 -20.48 19.41
C THR A 197 -3.81 -20.75 19.17
N PRO A 198 -4.18 -21.61 18.22
CA PRO A 198 -5.57 -22.03 18.04
C PRO A 198 -6.02 -22.91 19.22
N GLU A 199 -7.22 -22.63 19.74
CA GLU A 199 -7.85 -23.46 20.78
C GLU A 199 -8.40 -24.78 20.21
N LYS A 200 -8.66 -24.80 18.90
CA LYS A 200 -9.10 -25.94 18.11
C LYS A 200 -8.68 -25.76 16.65
N PRO A 201 -8.58 -26.83 15.84
CA PRO A 201 -8.24 -26.72 14.42
C PRO A 201 -9.14 -25.72 13.68
N LEU A 202 -8.57 -24.67 13.09
CA LEU A 202 -9.32 -23.62 12.39
C LEU A 202 -8.50 -23.04 11.23
N THR A 203 -9.17 -22.43 10.24
CA THR A 203 -8.50 -21.56 9.26
C THR A 203 -8.57 -20.13 9.77
N PRO A 204 -7.44 -19.47 10.12
CA PRO A 204 -7.47 -18.16 10.76
C PRO A 204 -8.13 -17.10 9.88
N ARG A 205 -9.11 -16.40 10.44
CA ARG A 205 -9.73 -15.22 9.82
C ARG A 205 -9.91 -14.15 10.87
N LEU A 206 -9.37 -12.97 10.61
CA LEU A 206 -9.49 -11.80 11.50
C LEU A 206 -10.22 -10.68 10.76
N SER A 207 -11.00 -9.91 11.51
CA SER A 207 -11.68 -8.69 11.01
C SER A 207 -11.26 -7.53 11.90
N PRO A 208 -10.02 -7.03 11.75
CA PRO A 208 -9.51 -5.95 12.58
C PRO A 208 -10.18 -4.61 12.22
N GLN A 209 -10.41 -3.77 13.22
CA GLN A 209 -10.59 -2.33 13.01
C GLN A 209 -9.20 -1.69 13.08
N VAL A 210 -8.81 -1.00 12.00
CA VAL A 210 -7.51 -0.34 11.91
C VAL A 210 -7.68 1.11 11.50
N VAL A 211 -6.95 1.99 12.17
CA VAL A 211 -6.75 3.37 11.72
C VAL A 211 -5.26 3.64 11.63
N LEU A 212 -4.78 3.96 10.44
CA LEU A 212 -3.41 4.41 10.22
C LEU A 212 -3.35 5.92 10.11
N TYR A 213 -2.20 6.46 10.50
CA TYR A 213 -1.90 7.89 10.45
C TYR A 213 -0.83 8.10 9.40
N ASP A 214 -1.10 8.95 8.41
CA ASP A 214 -0.16 9.26 7.32
C ASP A 214 1.06 10.06 7.82
N LYS A 215 1.98 10.43 6.93
CA LYS A 215 3.21 11.15 7.31
C LYS A 215 2.94 12.51 7.96
N GLU A 216 1.77 13.11 7.73
CA GLU A 216 1.30 14.33 8.38
C GLU A 216 0.57 14.08 9.71
N GLY A 217 0.35 12.82 10.10
CA GLY A 217 -0.38 12.43 11.30
C GLY A 217 -1.90 12.52 11.14
N LYS A 218 -2.43 12.49 9.92
CA LYS A 218 -3.86 12.50 9.66
C LYS A 218 -4.40 11.05 9.62
N PRO A 219 -5.52 10.76 10.31
CA PRO A 219 -6.07 9.41 10.37
C PRO A 219 -6.80 9.00 9.09
N SER A 220 -6.65 7.73 8.74
CA SER A 220 -7.35 7.06 7.64
C SER A 220 -8.56 6.30 8.18
N GLY A 221 -9.67 7.02 8.39
CA GLY A 221 -10.90 6.48 8.97
C GLY A 221 -11.21 7.05 10.35
N GLN A 222 -12.20 6.48 11.03
CA GLN A 222 -12.61 6.91 12.36
C GLN A 222 -11.78 6.20 13.43
N ALA A 223 -10.95 6.97 14.15
CA ALA A 223 -10.14 6.48 15.25
C ALA A 223 -11.00 5.77 16.31
N PRO A 224 -10.58 4.60 16.82
CA PRO A 224 -11.27 3.97 17.93
C PRO A 224 -11.13 4.81 19.19
N SER A 225 -12.12 4.73 20.08
CA SER A 225 -12.10 5.49 21.33
C SER A 225 -10.96 5.02 22.24
N ARG A 226 -10.18 5.98 22.71
CA ARG A 226 -9.11 5.82 23.71
C ARG A 226 -9.30 6.86 24.81
N GLY A 227 -8.68 6.64 25.96
CA GLY A 227 -8.61 7.64 27.02
C GLY A 227 -7.77 8.85 26.65
N ARG A 228 -6.85 8.71 25.67
CA ARG A 228 -6.01 9.77 25.11
C ARG A 228 -5.85 9.58 23.60
N PRO A 229 -5.66 10.67 22.82
CA PRO A 229 -5.46 10.56 21.38
C PRO A 229 -4.11 9.92 21.01
N LEU A 230 -4.01 9.29 19.84
CA LEU A 230 -2.72 8.79 19.32
C LEU A 230 -1.69 9.93 19.15
N ALA A 231 -2.14 11.18 18.99
CA ALA A 231 -1.26 12.35 18.89
C ALA A 231 -0.28 12.49 20.08
N ASP A 232 -0.64 12.00 21.27
CA ASP A 232 0.24 11.99 22.44
C ASP A 232 1.35 10.94 22.28
N LEU A 233 1.00 9.72 21.81
CA LEU A 233 1.98 8.68 21.44
C LEU A 233 2.89 9.14 20.30
N LEU A 234 2.36 9.87 19.31
CA LEU A 234 3.17 10.44 18.22
C LEU A 234 4.17 11.48 18.76
N GLY A 235 3.77 12.30 19.73
CA GLY A 235 4.68 13.23 20.41
C GLY A 235 5.85 12.51 21.08
N LEU A 236 5.57 11.44 21.82
CA LEU A 236 6.59 10.56 22.40
C LEU A 236 7.52 9.98 21.34
N ALA A 237 6.95 9.40 20.27
CA ALA A 237 7.73 8.75 19.24
C ALA A 237 8.68 9.72 18.51
N GLN A 238 8.21 10.93 18.18
CA GLN A 238 9.01 11.95 17.50
C GLN A 238 10.23 12.43 18.31
N ASN A 239 10.13 12.38 19.64
CA ASN A 239 11.20 12.80 20.55
C ASN A 239 11.88 11.64 21.28
N TRP A 240 11.57 10.39 20.93
CA TRP A 240 12.09 9.22 21.63
C TRP A 240 13.62 9.22 21.72
N GLY A 241 14.14 9.10 22.94
CA GLY A 241 15.58 9.12 23.24
C GLY A 241 16.24 10.49 23.13
N ARG A 242 15.48 11.57 22.95
CA ARG A 242 16.01 12.95 22.99
C ARG A 242 16.07 13.46 24.42
N GLU A 243 16.98 14.40 24.63
CA GLU A 243 17.15 15.14 25.87
C GLU A 243 17.04 16.65 25.59
N GLY A 244 16.44 17.42 26.49
CA GLY A 244 16.21 18.85 26.30
C GLY A 244 15.19 19.43 27.28
N LYS A 245 14.91 20.72 27.13
CA LYS A 245 13.84 21.38 27.89
C LYS A 245 12.57 21.40 27.06
N GLU A 246 11.42 21.21 27.72
CA GLU A 246 10.09 21.34 27.12
C GLU A 246 9.89 20.43 25.88
N LEU A 247 10.47 19.23 25.90
CA LEU A 247 10.29 18.26 24.83
C LEU A 247 8.84 17.78 24.82
N LYS A 248 8.18 17.84 23.66
CA LYS A 248 6.85 17.23 23.50
C LYS A 248 6.95 15.73 23.76
N GLY A 249 6.22 15.22 24.76
CA GLY A 249 6.29 13.83 25.18
C GLY A 249 7.13 13.59 26.43
N ASP A 250 7.85 14.59 26.94
CA ASP A 250 8.41 14.55 28.30
C ASP A 250 7.26 14.80 29.28
N LEU A 251 6.73 13.72 29.86
CA LEU A 251 5.54 13.72 30.71
C LEU A 251 5.89 13.75 32.19
N ASP A 252 7.10 13.33 32.57
CA ASP A 252 7.58 13.41 33.96
C ASP A 252 8.43 14.65 34.26
N GLY A 253 8.85 15.39 33.22
CA GLY A 253 9.62 16.63 33.33
C GLY A 253 11.10 16.40 33.64
N ASP A 254 11.63 15.19 33.42
CA ASP A 254 13.03 14.87 33.67
C ASP A 254 13.97 15.38 32.56
N GLY A 255 13.41 15.96 31.50
CA GLY A 255 14.13 16.50 30.35
C GLY A 255 14.50 15.44 29.32
N LYS A 256 13.95 14.23 29.41
CA LYS A 256 14.16 13.12 28.48
C LYS A 256 12.82 12.57 28.03
N VAL A 257 12.82 11.89 26.89
CA VAL A 257 11.62 11.18 26.40
C VAL A 257 11.94 9.71 26.24
N GLY A 258 11.28 8.86 27.02
CA GLY A 258 11.56 7.43 27.05
C GLY A 258 10.48 6.57 27.70
N GLU A 259 10.91 5.45 28.29
CA GLU A 259 9.99 4.44 28.83
C GLU A 259 9.16 4.95 30.01
N ALA A 260 9.70 5.85 30.83
CA ALA A 260 8.98 6.45 31.96
C ALA A 260 7.74 7.21 31.46
N ASP A 261 7.91 8.05 30.45
CA ASP A 261 6.83 8.79 29.82
C ASP A 261 5.81 7.88 29.15
N LEU A 262 6.27 6.84 28.44
CA LEU A 262 5.38 5.87 27.83
C LEU A 262 4.52 5.15 28.89
N ARG A 263 5.11 4.78 30.03
CA ARG A 263 4.38 4.16 31.15
C ARG A 263 3.39 5.14 31.78
N LEU A 264 3.71 6.42 31.89
CA LEU A 264 2.78 7.45 32.34
C LEU A 264 1.61 7.61 31.36
N LEU A 265 1.90 7.66 30.05
CA LEU A 265 0.86 7.78 29.02
C LEU A 265 -0.07 6.58 28.99
N ALA A 266 0.47 5.37 29.23
CA ALA A 266 -0.30 4.13 29.25
C ALA A 266 -1.42 4.13 30.32
N GLN A 267 -1.27 4.88 31.40
CA GLN A 267 -2.23 4.91 32.50
C GLN A 267 -3.58 5.48 32.02
N GLY A 268 -4.59 4.61 31.99
CA GLY A 268 -5.94 4.97 31.53
C GLY A 268 -6.07 5.15 30.02
N TYR A 269 -5.06 4.78 29.23
CA TYR A 269 -5.09 4.91 27.77
C TYR A 269 -6.17 4.03 27.14
N PHE A 270 -6.26 2.77 27.57
CA PHE A 270 -7.29 1.86 27.11
C PHE A 270 -8.50 1.88 28.05
N PRO A 271 -9.72 2.16 27.55
CA PRO A 271 -10.91 2.07 28.38
C PRO A 271 -11.15 0.63 28.80
N LYS A 272 -11.71 0.43 30.00
CA LYS A 272 -12.20 -0.89 30.42
C LYS A 272 -13.30 -1.34 29.46
N VAL A 273 -13.24 -2.59 29.03
CA VAL A 273 -14.28 -3.18 28.18
C VAL A 273 -15.58 -3.20 29.00
N GLN A 274 -16.63 -2.52 28.52
CA GLN A 274 -17.95 -2.62 29.17
C GLN A 274 -18.47 -4.04 28.98
N ALA A 275 -18.93 -4.67 30.06
CA ALA A 275 -19.64 -5.93 29.99
C ALA A 275 -20.86 -5.76 29.07
N PRO A 276 -21.22 -6.77 28.25
CA PRO A 276 -22.47 -6.72 27.50
C PRO A 276 -23.63 -6.49 28.47
N PRO A 277 -24.66 -5.70 28.09
CA PRO A 277 -25.82 -5.52 28.93
C PRO A 277 -26.39 -6.90 29.27
N PRO A 278 -26.78 -7.15 30.54
CA PRO A 278 -27.42 -8.42 30.89
C PRO A 278 -28.62 -8.58 29.98
N GLY A 279 -28.58 -9.61 29.11
CA GLY A 279 -29.71 -9.95 28.26
C GLY A 279 -30.94 -10.07 29.15
N GLU A 280 -32.03 -9.44 28.73
CA GLU A 280 -33.34 -9.64 29.32
C GLU A 280 -33.56 -11.15 29.46
N GLY A 281 -33.49 -11.61 30.71
CA GLY A 281 -33.83 -12.98 31.04
C GLY A 281 -35.26 -13.19 30.56
N SER A 282 -35.40 -14.04 29.56
CA SER A 282 -36.66 -14.63 29.13
C SER A 282 -37.17 -15.54 30.26
N GLY A 283 -37.60 -14.89 31.34
CA GLY A 283 -38.46 -15.47 32.36
C GLY A 283 -39.87 -15.47 31.82
N LYS A 284 -40.35 -16.63 31.38
CA LYS A 284 -41.71 -17.10 31.67
C LYS A 284 -41.81 -18.59 31.31
N GLY A 285 -41.46 -19.41 32.29
CA GLY A 285 -42.14 -20.68 32.48
C GLY A 285 -43.54 -20.42 33.01
N GLY A 286 -44.52 -21.19 32.52
CA GLY A 286 -45.90 -21.14 32.95
C GLY A 286 -46.75 -22.12 32.14
N ALA A 287 -46.56 -23.42 32.39
CA ALA A 287 -47.61 -24.43 32.14
C ALA A 287 -48.77 -24.20 33.14
N PRO A 288 -49.98 -24.64 32.81
CA PRO A 288 -50.34 -26.04 33.07
C PRO A 288 -50.72 -26.86 31.84
#